data_AF-A0A9D6XCX1-F1
#
_entry.id   AF-A0A9D6XCX1-F1
#
_cell.length_a   1.000
_cell.length_b   1.000
_cell.length_c   1.000
_cell.angle_alpha   90.00
_cell.angle_beta   90.00
_cell.angle_gamma   90.00
#
_symmetry.space_group_name_H-M   'P 1'
#
loop_
_entity.id
_entity.type
_entity.pdbx_description
1 polymer ?
#
loop_
_entity_poly.entity_id
_entity_poly.type
_entity_poly.pdbx_seq_one_letter_code
_entity_poly.pdbx_strand_id
1 'polypeptide(L)'
;MTFCSKGLCAIRAVVVAAALTASLGLASAQEVAWDRLADGLEVTVWTPGEACAQVPPLYMMKIDPERFRFSVYHYRVEGLESPLTLGDWHQRTKALALFNAGLFLDDFSYLGLLYKDGKSLGGKRHGLWHGLFVAEPL
;
A
#
# COMPACT_ATOMS: atom_id res chain seq x y z
N MET A 1 10.55 -66.05 12.22
CA MET A 1 9.92 -64.93 12.97
C MET A 1 10.81 -63.71 12.77
N THR A 2 10.51 -62.81 11.84
CA THR A 2 9.77 -61.58 12.17
C THR A 2 9.10 -61.05 10.91
N PHE A 3 7.77 -60.96 10.95
CA PHE A 3 6.96 -60.34 9.90
C PHE A 3 7.05 -58.82 10.06
N CYS A 4 7.59 -58.15 9.05
CA CYS A 4 7.55 -56.69 8.94
C CYS A 4 6.10 -56.27 8.59
N SER A 5 5.38 -55.66 9.54
CA SER A 5 4.03 -55.14 9.33
C SER A 5 4.07 -53.86 8.51
N LYS A 6 4.10 -54.00 7.18
CA LYS A 6 4.06 -52.90 6.19
C LYS A 6 2.80 -52.02 6.32
N GLY A 7 1.73 -52.53 6.94
CA GLY A 7 0.46 -51.82 7.12
C GLY A 7 0.49 -50.71 8.18
N LEU A 8 1.30 -50.83 9.22
CA LEU A 8 1.32 -49.85 10.33
C LEU A 8 2.13 -48.58 9.98
N CYS A 9 3.09 -48.69 9.07
CA CYS A 9 3.96 -47.59 8.65
C CYS A 9 3.25 -46.65 7.65
N ALA A 10 2.47 -47.22 6.72
CA ALA A 10 1.69 -46.45 5.74
C ALA A 10 0.58 -45.62 6.39
N ILE A 11 -0.10 -46.14 7.42
CA ILE A 11 -1.17 -45.43 8.13
C ILE A 11 -0.62 -44.22 8.89
N ARG A 12 0.55 -44.35 9.55
CA ARG A 12 1.19 -43.22 10.25
C ARG A 12 1.65 -42.13 9.29
N ALA A 13 2.18 -42.48 8.12
CA ALA A 13 2.61 -41.49 7.12
C ALA A 13 1.41 -40.69 6.55
N VAL A 14 0.27 -41.35 6.31
CA VAL A 14 -0.96 -40.70 5.83
C VAL A 14 -1.57 -39.77 6.88
N VAL A 15 -1.58 -40.16 8.15
CA VAL A 15 -2.08 -39.31 9.25
C VAL A 15 -1.20 -38.08 9.46
N VAL A 16 0.13 -38.21 9.34
CA VAL A 16 1.06 -37.08 9.46
C VAL A 16 0.91 -36.11 8.28
N ALA A 17 0.75 -36.61 7.05
CA ALA A 17 0.52 -35.77 5.88
C ALA A 17 -0.81 -34.99 5.96
N ALA A 18 -1.89 -35.63 6.41
CA ALA A 18 -3.19 -34.98 6.61
C ALA A 18 -3.16 -33.93 7.74
N ALA A 19 -2.40 -34.18 8.81
CA ALA A 19 -2.20 -33.24 9.91
C ALA A 19 -1.34 -32.02 9.50
N LEU A 20 -0.38 -32.20 8.58
CA LEU A 20 0.44 -31.11 8.02
C LEU A 20 -0.32 -30.23 7.03
N THR A 21 -1.31 -30.76 6.32
CA THR A 21 -2.19 -29.95 5.45
C THR A 21 -3.27 -29.19 6.23
N ALA A 22 -3.68 -29.67 7.40
CA ALA A 22 -4.71 -29.03 8.22
C ALA A 22 -4.19 -27.83 9.04
N SER A 23 -2.87 -27.70 9.22
CA SER A 23 -2.23 -26.60 9.96
C SER A 23 -1.80 -25.42 9.08
N LEU A 24 -1.94 -25.54 7.76
CA LEU A 24 -1.93 -24.38 6.87
C LEU A 24 -3.30 -23.71 6.98
N GLY A 25 -3.48 -22.89 8.00
CA GLY A 25 -4.65 -22.02 8.11
C GLY A 25 -4.80 -21.26 6.80
N LEU A 26 -5.90 -21.50 6.08
CA LEU A 26 -6.27 -20.69 4.93
C LEU A 26 -6.40 -19.26 5.45
N ALA A 27 -5.43 -18.40 5.09
CA ALA A 27 -5.54 -16.98 5.34
C ALA A 27 -6.73 -16.46 4.52
N SER A 28 -7.88 -16.32 5.16
CA SER A 28 -9.02 -15.64 4.55
C SER A 28 -8.72 -14.15 4.55
N ALA A 29 -8.83 -13.53 3.38
CA ALA A 29 -8.89 -12.07 3.34
C ALA A 29 -10.12 -11.61 4.14
N GLN A 30 -9.96 -10.53 4.90
CA GLN A 30 -11.07 -9.88 5.56
C GLN A 30 -11.96 -9.23 4.50
N GLU A 31 -13.27 -9.47 4.53
CA GLU A 31 -14.20 -8.68 3.73
C GLU A 31 -14.25 -7.24 4.27
N VAL A 32 -14.13 -6.28 3.36
CA VAL A 32 -14.16 -4.85 3.68
C VAL A 32 -15.33 -4.23 2.94
N ALA A 33 -16.22 -3.55 3.68
CA ALA A 33 -17.31 -2.77 3.10
C ALA A 33 -16.77 -1.45 2.56
N TRP A 34 -17.10 -1.13 1.31
CA TRP A 34 -16.63 0.06 0.62
C TRP A 34 -17.77 1.04 0.42
N ASP A 35 -17.53 2.30 0.74
CA ASP A 35 -18.45 3.40 0.47
C ASP A 35 -18.03 4.11 -0.82
N ARG A 36 -18.96 4.23 -1.77
CA ARG A 36 -18.72 4.98 -3.01
C ARG A 36 -18.83 6.48 -2.74
N LEU A 37 -17.75 7.23 -2.96
CA LEU A 37 -17.75 8.70 -2.89
C LEU A 37 -18.06 9.35 -4.24
N ALA A 38 -17.58 8.75 -5.32
CA ALA A 38 -17.85 9.17 -6.69
C ALA A 38 -17.67 7.98 -7.63
N ASP A 39 -18.10 8.11 -8.89
CA ASP A 39 -17.86 7.06 -9.88
C ASP A 39 -16.36 6.88 -10.12
N GLY A 40 -15.86 5.68 -9.78
CA GLY A 40 -14.43 5.35 -9.82
C GLY A 40 -13.64 5.71 -8.54
N LEU A 41 -14.31 6.13 -7.48
CA LEU A 41 -13.69 6.43 -6.18
C LEU A 41 -14.50 5.81 -5.03
N GLU A 42 -13.88 4.86 -4.35
CA GLU A 42 -14.44 4.17 -3.19
C GLU A 42 -13.50 4.33 -1.98
N VAL A 43 -14.05 4.42 -0.78
CA VAL A 43 -13.27 4.56 0.47
C VAL A 43 -13.76 3.61 1.53
N THR A 44 -12.91 3.33 2.51
CA THR A 44 -13.27 2.53 3.68
C THR A 44 -12.29 2.78 4.82
N VAL A 45 -12.70 2.44 6.03
CA VAL A 45 -11.80 2.28 7.18
C VAL A 45 -11.60 0.80 7.40
N TRP A 46 -10.41 0.32 7.10
CA TRP A 46 -10.02 -1.05 7.41
C TRP A 46 -9.52 -1.12 8.84
N THR A 47 -10.24 -1.84 9.70
CA THR A 47 -9.79 -2.21 11.04
C THR A 47 -9.19 -3.62 10.98
N PRO A 48 -7.88 -3.78 11.30
CA PRO A 48 -7.23 -5.08 11.26
C PRO A 48 -7.86 -6.08 12.23
N GLY A 49 -7.97 -7.34 11.82
CA GLY A 49 -8.38 -8.42 12.69
C GLY A 49 -7.31 -8.84 13.71
N GLU A 50 -7.61 -9.83 14.54
CA GLU A 50 -6.77 -10.31 15.65
C GLU A 50 -5.31 -10.63 15.26
N ALA A 51 -5.08 -11.15 14.04
CA ALA A 51 -3.75 -11.47 13.54
C ALA A 51 -2.82 -10.23 13.39
N CYS A 52 -3.41 -9.03 13.33
CA CYS A 52 -2.73 -7.76 13.16
C CYS A 52 -3.20 -6.72 14.18
N ALA A 53 -3.58 -7.15 15.40
CA ALA A 53 -4.16 -6.28 16.43
C ALA A 53 -3.31 -5.05 16.81
N GLN A 54 -2.00 -5.09 16.55
CA GLN A 54 -1.07 -3.97 16.76
C GLN A 54 -1.12 -2.90 15.67
N VAL A 55 -1.73 -3.20 14.52
CA VAL A 55 -1.85 -2.26 13.41
C VAL A 55 -3.06 -1.37 13.68
N PRO A 56 -2.92 -0.03 13.67
CA PRO A 56 -4.06 0.86 13.84
C PRO A 56 -5.01 0.77 12.61
N PRO A 57 -6.28 1.19 12.76
CA PRO A 57 -7.18 1.31 11.61
C PRO A 57 -6.57 2.16 10.49
N LEU A 58 -6.74 1.72 9.25
CA LEU A 58 -6.24 2.41 8.06
C LEU A 58 -7.40 2.97 7.24
N TYR A 59 -7.28 4.22 6.81
CA TYR A 59 -8.12 4.75 5.75
C TYR A 59 -7.60 4.24 4.41
N MET A 60 -8.46 3.56 3.66
CA MET A 60 -8.13 3.02 2.34
C MET A 60 -8.98 3.70 1.27
N MET A 61 -8.35 3.92 0.12
CA MET A 61 -9.00 4.49 -1.05
C MET A 61 -8.77 3.55 -2.23
N LYS A 62 -9.80 3.33 -3.01
CA LYS A 62 -9.76 2.59 -4.26
C LYS A 62 -10.15 3.54 -5.38
N ILE A 63 -9.22 3.70 -6.33
CA ILE A 63 -9.27 4.74 -7.36
C ILE A 63 -9.18 4.06 -8.73
N ASP A 64 -10.13 4.36 -9.61
CA ASP A 64 -10.12 3.96 -11.02
C ASP A 64 -9.15 4.87 -11.80
N PRO A 65 -8.00 4.35 -12.27
CA PRO A 65 -7.00 5.17 -12.95
C PRO A 65 -7.43 5.65 -14.34
N GLU A 66 -8.50 5.08 -14.93
CA GLU A 66 -9.06 5.57 -16.20
C GLU A 66 -9.93 6.81 -16.02
N ARG A 67 -10.36 7.10 -14.79
CA ARG A 67 -11.27 8.22 -14.44
C ARG A 67 -10.57 9.31 -13.65
N PHE A 68 -9.55 8.96 -12.89
CA PHE A 68 -8.82 9.87 -12.03
C PHE A 68 -7.37 10.00 -12.45
N ARG A 69 -6.84 11.21 -12.28
CA ARG A 69 -5.43 11.52 -12.50
C ARG A 69 -4.72 11.77 -11.20
N PHE A 70 -3.44 11.42 -11.15
CA PHE A 70 -2.58 11.74 -10.03
C PHE A 70 -1.71 12.93 -10.39
N SER A 71 -1.54 13.86 -9.47
CA SER A 71 -0.70 15.04 -9.69
C SER A 71 0.18 15.30 -8.48
N VAL A 72 1.45 15.57 -8.76
CA VAL A 72 2.44 15.93 -7.76
C VAL A 72 2.38 17.43 -7.51
N TYR A 73 2.36 17.83 -6.24
CA TYR A 73 2.49 19.21 -5.82
C TYR A 73 3.69 19.36 -4.88
N HIS A 74 4.56 20.31 -5.19
CA HIS A 74 5.74 20.62 -4.39
C HIS A 74 5.93 22.13 -4.29
N TYR A 75 6.10 22.64 -3.08
CA TYR A 75 6.02 24.07 -2.79
C TYR A 75 6.95 24.94 -3.66
N ARG A 76 8.22 24.53 -3.85
CA ARG A 76 9.19 25.24 -4.70
C ARG A 76 8.75 25.37 -6.16
N VAL A 77 8.10 24.34 -6.71
CA VAL A 77 7.65 24.32 -8.12
C VAL A 77 6.40 25.16 -8.30
N GLU A 78 5.61 25.27 -7.24
CA GLU A 78 4.39 26.07 -7.20
C GLU A 78 4.63 27.53 -6.78
N GLY A 79 5.91 27.98 -6.78
CA GLY A 79 6.32 29.35 -6.52
C GLY A 79 6.22 29.80 -5.06
N LEU A 80 6.21 28.85 -4.11
CA LEU A 80 6.09 29.13 -2.69
C LEU A 80 7.45 29.14 -2.00
N GLU A 81 7.57 29.98 -0.97
CA GLU A 81 8.79 30.09 -0.15
C GLU A 81 8.94 28.95 0.86
N SER A 82 7.82 28.38 1.32
CA SER A 82 7.79 27.32 2.33
C SER A 82 6.77 26.23 2.03
N PRO A 83 6.95 25.02 2.59
CA PRO A 83 5.96 23.95 2.50
C PRO A 83 4.61 24.33 3.09
N LEU A 84 3.54 23.87 2.46
CA LEU A 84 2.18 24.04 2.96
C LEU A 84 1.70 22.83 3.75
N THR A 85 0.71 23.05 4.62
CA THR A 85 -0.04 21.96 5.24
C THR A 85 -0.91 21.24 4.20
N LEU A 86 -1.36 20.01 4.49
CA LEU A 86 -2.31 19.30 3.62
C LEU A 86 -3.63 20.06 3.45
N GLY A 87 -4.09 20.77 4.50
CA GLY A 87 -5.28 21.60 4.45
C GLY A 87 -5.15 22.76 3.47
N ASP A 88 -4.01 23.46 3.51
CA ASP A 88 -3.73 24.56 2.59
C ASP A 88 -3.59 24.06 1.14
N TRP A 89 -2.94 22.91 0.93
CA TRP A 89 -2.91 22.27 -0.38
C TRP A 89 -4.31 21.93 -0.88
N HIS A 90 -5.16 21.34 -0.04
CA HIS A 90 -6.55 21.03 -0.41
C HIS A 90 -7.33 22.30 -0.78
N GLN A 91 -7.14 23.40 -0.04
CA GLN A 91 -7.77 24.68 -0.38
C GLN A 91 -7.30 25.23 -1.73
N ARG A 92 -6.02 25.05 -2.08
CA ARG A 92 -5.43 25.56 -3.31
C ARG A 92 -5.74 24.70 -4.53
N THR A 93 -5.67 23.37 -4.41
CA THR A 93 -5.81 22.45 -5.54
C THR A 93 -7.26 21.99 -5.75
N LYS A 94 -8.09 22.04 -4.70
CA LYS A 94 -9.44 21.47 -4.68
C LYS A 94 -9.48 19.98 -5.10
N ALA A 95 -8.36 19.26 -4.95
CA ALA A 95 -8.32 17.85 -5.28
C ALA A 95 -9.22 17.03 -4.34
N LEU A 96 -9.87 16.00 -4.87
CA LEU A 96 -10.81 15.16 -4.13
C LEU A 96 -10.13 14.33 -3.03
N ALA A 97 -8.84 14.07 -3.18
CA ALA A 97 -8.02 13.40 -2.19
C ALA A 97 -6.59 13.97 -2.23
N LEU A 98 -6.00 14.17 -1.06
CA LEU A 98 -4.59 14.53 -0.89
C LEU A 98 -3.98 13.72 0.24
N PHE A 99 -2.75 13.28 0.05
CA PHE A 99 -1.95 12.59 1.05
C PHE A 99 -0.49 13.00 0.92
N ASN A 100 0.27 12.92 2.00
CA ASN A 100 1.72 13.10 1.91
C ASN A 100 2.32 11.92 1.15
N ALA A 101 3.27 12.18 0.26
CA ALA A 101 3.90 11.15 -0.56
C ALA A 101 5.30 10.80 -0.05
N GLY A 102 6.34 11.28 -0.74
CA GLY A 102 7.73 10.92 -0.46
C GLY A 102 8.31 11.52 0.82
N LEU A 103 9.57 11.18 1.04
CA LEU A 103 10.36 11.61 2.19
C LEU A 103 11.14 12.89 1.86
N PHE A 104 11.45 13.66 2.89
CA PHE A 104 12.19 14.92 2.78
C PHE A 104 13.38 14.93 3.75
N LEU A 105 14.42 15.70 3.41
CA LEU A 105 15.45 16.11 4.35
C LEU A 105 14.94 17.27 5.23
N ASP A 106 15.69 17.61 6.27
CA ASP A 106 15.34 18.69 7.22
C ASP A 106 15.19 20.07 6.55
N ASP A 107 15.82 20.28 5.39
CA ASP A 107 15.71 21.49 4.58
C ASP A 107 14.51 21.46 3.58
N PHE A 108 13.63 20.47 3.71
CA PHE A 108 12.52 20.17 2.82
C PHE A 108 12.92 19.84 1.37
N SER A 109 14.18 19.47 1.14
CA SER A 109 14.57 18.90 -0.15
C SER A 109 14.03 17.48 -0.27
N TYR A 110 13.37 17.17 -1.39
CA TYR A 110 12.79 15.85 -1.64
C TYR A 110 13.89 14.78 -1.74
N LEU A 111 13.76 13.73 -0.94
CA LEU A 111 14.64 12.57 -0.97
C LEU A 111 14.23 11.65 -2.13
N GLY A 112 15.16 11.27 -3.00
CA GLY A 112 14.90 10.31 -4.08
C GLY A 112 14.28 10.90 -5.35
N LEU A 113 13.57 10.08 -6.12
CA LEU A 113 13.01 10.44 -7.43
C LEU A 113 11.62 11.06 -7.28
N LEU A 114 11.46 12.28 -7.78
CA LEU A 114 10.17 12.94 -7.96
C LEU A 114 10.11 13.53 -9.35
N TYR A 115 9.06 13.20 -10.10
CA TYR A 115 8.83 13.74 -11.43
C TYR A 115 7.42 14.32 -11.52
N LYS A 116 7.30 15.43 -12.24
CA LYS A 116 6.04 16.05 -12.62
C LYS A 116 6.17 16.51 -14.07
N ASP A 117 5.23 16.13 -14.93
CA ASP A 117 5.21 16.53 -16.34
C ASP A 117 6.55 16.27 -17.06
N GLY A 118 7.17 15.11 -16.78
CA GLY A 118 8.47 14.73 -17.33
C GLY A 118 9.69 15.47 -16.74
N LYS A 119 9.50 16.42 -15.82
CA LYS A 119 10.58 17.18 -15.17
C LYS A 119 10.94 16.59 -13.81
N SER A 120 12.23 16.39 -13.56
CA SER A 120 12.74 16.00 -12.24
C SER A 120 12.57 17.16 -11.25
N LEU A 121 11.85 16.92 -10.16
CA LEU A 121 11.69 17.83 -9.03
C LEU A 121 12.53 17.40 -7.82
N GLY A 122 12.90 16.12 -7.78
CA GLY A 122 13.70 15.52 -6.70
C GLY A 122 15.19 15.59 -6.96
N GLY A 123 15.96 15.19 -5.94
CA GLY A 123 17.41 15.04 -6.03
C GLY A 123 17.84 13.73 -6.71
N LYS A 124 19.03 13.26 -6.32
CA LYS A 124 19.57 11.98 -6.81
C LYS A 124 18.81 10.80 -6.21
N ARG A 125 18.78 9.67 -6.93
CA ARG A 125 18.28 8.39 -6.41
C ARG A 125 19.03 8.03 -5.12
N HIS A 126 18.29 7.72 -4.06
CA HIS A 126 18.87 7.20 -2.82
C HIS A 126 19.06 5.68 -2.93
N GLY A 127 20.23 5.16 -2.57
CA GLY A 127 20.58 3.74 -2.77
C GLY A 127 19.69 2.74 -2.01
N LEU A 128 19.02 3.20 -0.95
CA LEU A 128 18.11 2.39 -0.12
C LEU A 128 16.62 2.54 -0.51
N TRP A 129 16.32 3.16 -1.65
CA TRP A 129 14.94 3.28 -2.11
C TRP A 129 14.45 2.00 -2.80
N HIS A 130 13.36 1.45 -2.26
CA HIS A 130 12.77 0.17 -2.71
C HIS A 130 11.41 0.31 -3.41
N GLY A 131 10.82 1.50 -3.46
CA GLY A 131 9.50 1.72 -4.06
C GLY A 131 9.42 3.01 -4.86
N LEU A 132 8.59 2.99 -5.91
CA LEU A 132 8.24 4.15 -6.70
C LEU A 132 6.75 4.07 -7.00
N PHE A 133 6.01 5.14 -6.72
CA PHE A 133 4.65 5.29 -7.19
C PHE A 133 4.69 5.89 -8.61
N VAL A 134 4.12 5.16 -9.57
CA VAL A 134 3.98 5.60 -10.96
C VAL A 134 2.51 5.51 -11.31
N ALA A 135 1.96 6.62 -11.80
CA ALA A 135 0.61 6.70 -12.33
C ALA A 135 0.68 7.24 -13.76
N GLU A 136 -0.28 6.82 -14.59
CA GLU A 136 -0.36 7.21 -16.01
C GLU A 136 0.91 6.85 -16.82
N PRO A 137 1.50 5.65 -16.68
CA PRO A 137 2.62 5.25 -17.53
C PRO A 137 2.16 5.12 -18.99
N LEU A 138 2.99 5.60 -19.92
CA LEU A 138 2.80 5.46 -21.38
C LEU A 138 3.07 4.03 -21.85
#